data_AF-A0AAN0NJR1-F1
#
_entry.id   AF-A0AAN0NJR1-F1
#
_cell.length_a   1.000
_cell.length_b   1.000
_cell.length_c   1.000
_cell.angle_alpha   90.00
_cell.angle_beta   90.00
_cell.angle_gamma   90.00
#
_symmetry.space_group_name_H-M   'P 1'
#
loop_
_entity.id
_entity.type
_entity.pdbx_description
1 polymer ?
#
loop_
_entity_poly.entity_id
_entity_poly.type
_entity_poly.pdbx_seq_one_letter_code
_entity_poly.pdbx_strand_id
1 'polypeptide(L)'
;MSAHALPPLDEPNAGRLTIHYAPTADTDVVENPPRFSWIPVVDDGARYVLRISSDPDFPKGQTQVFENLPFNFFTPDAVLAPGTYHWSYATWDTERGTPNSAWGTSRSFTVAADLPETPVALRDTRLAHVTTSHPRLWMTTDRLGDFKAAVNADPTHCSWSSFYEKSVLPWMDRDVMPEPAGYPNHQRTAPVWRQTYIDLQEMWYAIRHLAIGGKVTDNADMTARAKEWLLEAASWDPMGVTSRAYTDEWAYRVCNALAWGYDWLFDDLSEAERETVRAALLARTRDIAEHAIDNAKIHLFPYDSHAVRSVSLCLVPCCIALLGDDGDDEARDWLNYSIEFLMTVYSPWGMQTVAGPRAPTTG
;
A
#
# COMPACT_ATOMS: atom_id res chain seq x y z
N MET A 1 -42.85 16.19 14.18
CA MET A 1 -41.49 16.25 14.74
C MET A 1 -40.70 17.15 13.82
N SER A 2 -40.23 18.31 14.28
CA SER A 2 -39.42 19.19 13.44
C SER A 2 -38.18 18.43 13.01
N ALA A 3 -37.94 18.31 11.70
CA ALA A 3 -36.67 17.83 11.20
C ALA A 3 -35.59 18.76 11.76
N HIS A 4 -34.80 18.28 12.71
CA HIS A 4 -33.64 19.02 13.17
C HIS A 4 -32.72 19.22 11.97
N ALA A 5 -32.46 20.48 11.60
CA ALA A 5 -31.51 20.79 10.55
C ALA A 5 -30.15 20.20 10.92
N LEU A 6 -29.49 19.54 9.97
CA LEU A 6 -28.16 18.98 10.18
C LEU A 6 -27.15 20.11 10.50
N PRO A 7 -26.15 19.87 11.37
CA PRO A 7 -25.13 20.86 11.66
C PRO A 7 -24.34 21.21 10.39
N PRO A 8 -23.79 22.44 10.28
CA PRO A 8 -22.90 22.77 9.18
C PRO A 8 -21.66 21.88 9.21
N LEU A 9 -21.15 21.53 8.02
CA LEU A 9 -19.88 20.85 7.86
C LEU A 9 -18.73 21.81 8.17
N ASP A 10 -17.72 21.33 8.89
CA ASP A 10 -16.45 22.05 9.05
C ASP A 10 -15.60 21.85 7.78
N GLU A 11 -15.19 22.95 7.15
CA GLU A 11 -14.33 22.95 5.96
C GLU A 11 -13.06 23.76 6.25
N PRO A 12 -12.06 23.17 6.94
CA PRO A 12 -10.85 23.89 7.31
C PRO A 12 -10.07 24.33 6.06
N ASN A 13 -9.33 25.43 6.19
CA ASN A 13 -8.47 25.92 5.11
C ASN A 13 -7.30 24.95 4.88
N ALA A 14 -7.02 24.65 3.61
CA ALA A 14 -5.84 23.87 3.24
C ALA A 14 -4.54 24.63 3.55
N GLY A 15 -3.56 23.93 4.12
CA GLY A 15 -2.22 24.46 4.40
C GLY A 15 -1.23 24.10 3.30
N ARG A 16 -0.02 24.69 3.35
CA ARG A 16 1.05 24.41 2.37
C ARG A 16 1.50 22.94 2.34
N LEU A 17 1.37 22.25 3.47
CA LEU A 17 1.83 20.86 3.64
C LEU A 17 0.68 19.86 3.75
N THR A 18 -0.55 20.27 3.46
CA THR A 18 -1.69 19.37 3.39
C THR A 18 -1.99 19.00 1.94
N ILE A 19 -2.84 18.00 1.74
CA ILE A 19 -3.66 17.92 0.53
C ILE A 19 -4.53 19.18 0.39
N HIS A 20 -5.18 19.33 -0.76
CA HIS A 20 -6.10 20.42 -1.03
C HIS A 20 -7.50 19.88 -1.36
N TYR A 21 -8.49 20.77 -1.38
CA TYR A 21 -9.75 20.44 -2.02
C TYR A 21 -9.52 20.29 -3.52
N ALA A 22 -9.77 19.11 -4.07
CA ALA A 22 -9.61 18.83 -5.49
C ALA A 22 -10.65 17.80 -5.95
N PRO A 23 -11.12 17.88 -7.21
CA PRO A 23 -10.82 18.92 -8.18
C PRO A 23 -11.60 20.24 -7.91
N THR A 24 -11.08 21.35 -8.40
CA THR A 24 -11.73 22.68 -8.42
C THR A 24 -11.79 23.20 -9.86
N ALA A 25 -12.38 24.39 -10.06
CA ALA A 25 -12.48 25.01 -11.37
C ALA A 25 -11.11 25.28 -12.00
N ASP A 26 -10.08 25.45 -11.17
CA ASP A 26 -8.69 25.70 -11.58
C ASP A 26 -7.84 24.41 -11.63
N THR A 27 -8.42 23.26 -11.31
CA THR A 27 -7.70 21.97 -11.39
C THR A 27 -7.61 21.52 -12.84
N ASP A 28 -6.39 21.28 -13.32
CA ASP A 28 -6.16 20.57 -14.58
C ASP A 28 -6.46 19.08 -14.37
N VAL A 29 -7.64 18.66 -14.79
CA VAL A 29 -8.08 17.27 -14.69
C VAL A 29 -7.39 16.47 -15.77
N VAL A 30 -6.43 15.63 -15.39
CA VAL A 30 -5.57 14.84 -16.30
C VAL A 30 -5.97 13.37 -16.43
N GLU A 31 -6.98 12.93 -15.67
CA GLU A 31 -7.46 11.55 -15.61
C GLU A 31 -8.99 11.50 -15.47
N ASN A 32 -9.61 10.43 -15.96
CA ASN A 32 -11.04 10.19 -15.86
C ASN A 32 -11.31 8.81 -15.21
N PRO A 33 -11.97 8.73 -14.05
CA PRO A 33 -12.55 9.82 -13.27
C PRO A 33 -11.52 10.70 -12.55
N PRO A 34 -11.85 11.94 -12.18
CA PRO A 34 -10.98 12.79 -11.38
C PRO A 34 -10.66 12.19 -10.01
N ARG A 35 -9.55 12.67 -9.41
CA ARG A 35 -9.13 12.30 -8.06
C ARG A 35 -9.71 13.30 -7.07
N PHE A 36 -10.55 12.82 -6.15
CA PHE A 36 -11.20 13.67 -5.16
C PHE A 36 -10.41 13.68 -3.86
N SER A 37 -10.21 14.86 -3.28
CA SER A 37 -9.66 15.00 -1.93
C SER A 37 -10.20 16.25 -1.26
N TRP A 38 -10.30 16.22 0.07
CA TRP A 38 -10.79 17.33 0.89
C TRP A 38 -10.11 17.33 2.26
N ILE A 39 -10.10 18.47 2.93
CA ILE A 39 -9.57 18.55 4.31
C ILE A 39 -10.58 17.85 5.23
N PRO A 40 -10.14 16.89 6.07
CA PRO A 40 -11.04 16.19 6.98
C PRO A 40 -11.59 17.12 8.05
N VAL A 41 -12.71 16.71 8.64
CA VAL A 41 -13.23 17.34 9.86
C VAL A 41 -12.33 17.01 11.07
N VAL A 42 -12.55 17.69 12.20
CA VAL A 42 -11.78 17.47 13.44
C VAL A 42 -11.95 16.04 14.01
N ASP A 43 -13.06 15.38 13.72
CA ASP A 43 -13.29 14.00 14.14
C ASP A 43 -12.46 13.03 13.28
N ASP A 44 -11.40 12.46 13.87
CA ASP A 44 -10.49 11.51 13.24
C ASP A 44 -11.21 10.21 12.78
N GLY A 45 -12.37 9.87 13.35
CA GLY A 45 -13.16 8.70 12.98
C GLY A 45 -14.24 8.96 11.92
N ALA A 46 -14.32 10.19 11.40
CA ALA A 46 -15.40 10.59 10.51
C ALA A 46 -15.42 9.79 9.20
N ARG A 47 -16.60 9.29 8.85
CA ARG A 47 -16.91 8.77 7.51
C ARG A 47 -17.51 9.89 6.67
N TYR A 48 -17.43 9.74 5.36
CA TYR A 48 -17.91 10.76 4.42
C TYR A 48 -18.90 10.20 3.41
N VAL A 49 -19.66 11.10 2.81
CA VAL A 49 -20.46 10.86 1.62
C VAL A 49 -20.13 11.93 0.60
N LEU A 50 -19.86 11.51 -0.63
CA LEU A 50 -19.53 12.37 -1.76
C LEU A 50 -20.70 12.35 -2.75
N ARG A 51 -21.05 13.50 -3.31
CA ARG A 51 -21.96 13.57 -4.47
C ARG A 51 -21.31 14.28 -5.64
N ILE A 52 -21.58 13.80 -6.85
CA ILE A 52 -21.08 14.36 -8.12
C ILE A 52 -22.28 14.49 -9.08
N SER A 53 -22.46 15.65 -9.71
CA SER A 53 -23.55 15.89 -10.66
C SER A 53 -23.14 16.80 -11.81
N SER A 54 -23.75 16.62 -12.99
CA SER A 54 -23.66 17.58 -14.10
C SER A 54 -24.49 18.85 -13.88
N ASP A 55 -25.28 18.90 -12.80
CA ASP A 55 -26.20 19.99 -12.48
C ASP A 55 -25.90 20.51 -11.05
N PRO A 56 -25.72 21.83 -10.86
CA PRO A 56 -25.35 22.42 -9.57
C PRO A 56 -26.40 22.24 -8.46
N ASP A 57 -27.65 21.92 -8.82
CA ASP A 57 -28.73 21.67 -7.86
C ASP A 57 -28.78 20.20 -7.39
N PHE A 58 -27.90 19.34 -7.92
CA PHE A 58 -27.79 17.91 -7.59
C PHE A 58 -29.12 17.12 -7.66
N PRO A 59 -29.90 17.21 -8.74
CA PRO A 59 -31.14 16.44 -8.87
C PRO A 59 -30.85 14.93 -8.90
N LYS A 60 -31.71 14.12 -8.27
CA LYS A 60 -31.52 12.67 -8.10
C LYS A 60 -31.16 11.91 -9.40
N GLY A 61 -31.71 12.32 -10.54
CA GLY A 61 -31.47 11.66 -11.84
C GLY A 61 -30.14 11.99 -12.51
N GLN A 62 -29.40 12.97 -12.00
CA GLN A 62 -28.11 13.40 -12.55
C GLN A 62 -26.99 13.41 -11.50
N THR A 63 -27.23 12.80 -10.33
CA THR A 63 -26.28 12.80 -9.20
C THR A 63 -25.84 11.40 -8.87
N GLN A 64 -24.53 11.16 -8.93
CA GLN A 64 -23.89 9.99 -8.35
C GLN A 64 -23.59 10.27 -6.87
N VAL A 65 -23.84 9.30 -6.00
CA VAL A 65 -23.60 9.40 -4.56
C VAL A 65 -22.74 8.22 -4.12
N PHE A 66 -21.65 8.51 -3.41
CA PHE A 66 -20.72 7.53 -2.86
C PHE A 66 -20.75 7.65 -1.34
N GLU A 67 -21.30 6.63 -0.69
CA GLU A 67 -21.61 6.64 0.74
C GLU A 67 -20.53 5.91 1.55
N ASN A 68 -20.50 6.15 2.86
CA ASN A 68 -19.63 5.45 3.81
C ASN A 68 -18.13 5.44 3.45
N LEU A 69 -17.63 6.55 2.92
CA LEU A 69 -16.23 6.69 2.55
C LEU A 69 -15.36 6.76 3.81
N PRO A 70 -14.35 5.88 3.96
CA PRO A 70 -13.50 5.82 5.16
C PRO A 70 -12.51 6.97 5.28
N PHE A 71 -12.17 7.60 4.17
CA PHE A 71 -11.11 8.59 4.11
C PHE A 71 -11.58 9.85 3.38
N ASN A 72 -10.80 10.92 3.58
CA ASN A 72 -11.01 12.24 3.01
C ASN A 72 -10.49 12.39 1.57
N PHE A 73 -10.46 11.27 0.83
CA PHE A 73 -10.07 11.20 -0.57
C PHE A 73 -10.78 10.01 -1.24
N PHE A 74 -11.03 10.11 -2.54
CA PHE A 74 -11.80 9.11 -3.27
C PHE A 74 -11.51 9.14 -4.78
N THR A 75 -11.57 7.97 -5.40
CA THR A 75 -11.55 7.81 -6.86
C THR A 75 -12.74 6.94 -7.28
N PRO A 76 -13.65 7.44 -8.13
CA PRO A 76 -14.79 6.65 -8.62
C PRO A 76 -14.38 5.39 -9.40
N ASP A 77 -15.29 4.43 -9.47
CA ASP A 77 -15.14 3.16 -10.20
C ASP A 77 -15.67 3.22 -11.64
N ALA A 78 -16.20 4.36 -12.06
CA ALA A 78 -16.69 4.60 -13.40
C ALA A 78 -16.18 5.93 -13.97
N VAL A 79 -16.01 5.96 -15.28
CA VAL A 79 -15.66 7.18 -16.03
C VAL A 79 -16.84 8.14 -16.08
N LEU A 80 -16.54 9.44 -16.14
CA LEU A 80 -17.51 10.50 -16.37
C LEU A 80 -17.56 10.86 -17.86
N ALA A 81 -18.74 11.22 -18.37
CA ALA A 81 -18.85 11.78 -19.70
C ALA A 81 -18.13 13.14 -19.76
N PRO A 82 -17.68 13.61 -20.94
CA PRO A 82 -17.06 14.93 -21.05
C PRO A 82 -18.07 16.03 -20.71
N GLY A 83 -17.64 17.02 -19.93
CA GLY A 83 -18.51 18.10 -19.50
C GLY A 83 -18.12 18.73 -18.16
N THR A 84 -18.92 19.70 -17.72
CA THR A 84 -18.77 20.36 -16.43
C THR A 84 -19.58 19.62 -15.37
N TYR A 85 -18.95 19.39 -14.22
CA TYR A 85 -19.54 18.73 -13.06
C TYR A 85 -19.39 19.58 -11.82
N HIS A 86 -20.23 19.28 -10.84
CA HIS A 86 -20.27 19.84 -9.51
C HIS A 86 -20.15 18.71 -8.50
N TRP A 87 -19.44 18.96 -7.40
CA TRP A 87 -19.33 18.00 -6.30
C TRP A 87 -19.34 18.71 -4.95
N SER A 88 -19.80 17.98 -3.95
CA SER A 88 -19.68 18.37 -2.54
C SER A 88 -19.67 17.11 -1.68
N TYR A 89 -19.23 17.24 -0.45
CA TYR A 89 -19.21 16.14 0.51
C TYR A 89 -19.94 16.52 1.81
N ALA A 90 -20.25 15.53 2.62
CA ALA A 90 -20.75 15.67 3.98
C ALA A 90 -20.17 14.54 4.84
N THR A 91 -20.27 14.66 6.16
CA THR A 91 -20.00 13.54 7.08
C THR A 91 -21.17 12.56 7.09
N TRP A 92 -20.85 11.28 7.32
CA TRP A 92 -21.77 10.15 7.22
C TRP A 92 -21.94 9.45 8.56
N ASP A 93 -23.18 9.16 8.93
CA ASP A 93 -23.53 8.31 10.07
C ASP A 93 -23.68 6.87 9.59
N THR A 94 -22.75 6.01 10.01
CA THR A 94 -22.72 4.59 9.64
C THR A 94 -23.86 3.78 10.24
N GLU A 95 -24.34 4.15 11.42
CA GLU A 95 -25.44 3.46 12.09
C GLU A 95 -26.78 3.77 11.41
N ARG A 96 -26.97 5.02 10.99
CA ARG A 96 -28.20 5.48 10.34
C ARG A 96 -28.20 5.29 8.83
N GLY A 97 -27.03 5.18 8.21
CA GLY A 97 -26.89 5.14 6.76
C GLY A 97 -27.34 6.44 6.11
N THR A 98 -27.02 7.59 6.72
CA THR A 98 -27.43 8.91 6.22
C THR A 98 -26.37 9.98 6.51
N PRO A 99 -26.32 11.11 5.77
CA PRO A 99 -25.49 12.25 6.14
C PRO A 99 -25.84 12.78 7.54
N ASN A 100 -24.83 13.12 8.35
CA ASN A 100 -25.01 13.73 9.67
C ASN A 100 -24.49 15.17 9.77
N SER A 101 -24.11 15.77 8.65
CA SER A 101 -23.92 17.22 8.48
C SER A 101 -24.60 17.72 7.21
N ALA A 102 -24.78 19.03 7.12
CA ALA A 102 -25.14 19.69 5.88
C ALA A 102 -24.04 19.47 4.82
N TRP A 103 -24.43 19.48 3.54
CA TRP A 103 -23.46 19.44 2.45
C TRP A 103 -22.52 20.65 2.50
N GLY A 104 -21.23 20.40 2.31
CA GLY A 104 -20.21 21.45 2.21
C GLY A 104 -20.30 22.27 0.92
N THR A 105 -19.31 23.13 0.74
CA THR A 105 -19.17 24.00 -0.43
C THR A 105 -19.19 23.19 -1.73
N SER A 106 -20.09 23.57 -2.66
CA SER A 106 -20.13 23.01 -4.01
C SER A 106 -18.95 23.52 -4.82
N ARG A 107 -18.15 22.59 -5.35
CA ARG A 107 -16.97 22.85 -6.19
C ARG A 107 -17.25 22.30 -7.58
N SER A 108 -16.72 22.94 -8.62
CA SER A 108 -16.89 22.49 -10.00
C SER A 108 -15.57 22.06 -10.62
N PHE A 109 -15.64 21.27 -11.69
CA PHE A 109 -14.51 20.87 -12.53
C PHE A 109 -15.01 20.52 -13.94
N THR A 110 -14.08 20.38 -14.89
CA THR A 110 -14.42 19.97 -16.26
C THR A 110 -13.66 18.71 -16.64
N VAL A 111 -14.35 17.76 -17.24
CA VAL A 111 -13.80 16.52 -17.81
C VAL A 111 -13.65 16.71 -19.32
N ALA A 112 -12.43 16.61 -19.85
CA ALA A 112 -12.18 16.65 -21.28
C ALA A 112 -12.51 15.32 -21.97
N ALA A 113 -12.62 15.34 -23.31
CA ALA A 113 -13.09 14.18 -24.08
C ALA A 113 -12.08 13.04 -24.22
N ASP A 114 -10.80 13.32 -24.02
CA ASP A 114 -9.67 12.46 -24.37
C ASP A 114 -8.74 12.19 -23.18
N LEU A 115 -9.28 12.28 -21.96
CA LEU A 115 -8.53 11.95 -20.76
C LEU A 115 -8.29 10.44 -20.65
N PRO A 116 -7.11 10.01 -20.16
CA PRO A 116 -6.86 8.63 -19.76
C PRO A 116 -7.96 8.10 -18.82
N GLU A 117 -8.56 6.98 -19.19
CA GLU A 117 -9.59 6.30 -18.40
C GLU A 117 -8.94 5.39 -17.35
N THR A 118 -8.97 5.82 -16.09
CA THR A 118 -8.31 5.16 -14.95
C THR A 118 -9.24 5.04 -13.73
N PRO A 119 -10.40 4.36 -13.86
CA PRO A 119 -11.29 4.11 -12.74
C PRO A 119 -10.68 3.13 -11.72
N VAL A 120 -11.14 3.22 -10.47
CA VAL A 120 -10.68 2.34 -9.39
C VAL A 120 -11.86 1.56 -8.84
N ALA A 121 -11.82 0.23 -8.96
CA ALA A 121 -12.86 -0.64 -8.41
C ALA A 121 -13.11 -0.38 -6.91
N LEU A 122 -14.36 -0.34 -6.47
CA LEU A 122 -14.72 -0.08 -5.07
C LEU A 122 -14.25 -1.20 -4.13
N ARG A 123 -14.12 -0.89 -2.82
CA ARG A 123 -13.63 -1.83 -1.80
C ARG A 123 -14.37 -3.17 -1.78
N ASP A 124 -15.69 -3.14 -1.93
CA ASP A 124 -16.55 -4.34 -1.86
C ASP A 124 -16.28 -5.33 -2.99
N THR A 125 -15.76 -4.86 -4.13
CA THR A 125 -15.57 -5.68 -5.34
C THR A 125 -14.10 -5.90 -5.70
N ARG A 126 -13.21 -4.95 -5.39
CA ARG A 126 -11.80 -4.97 -5.83
C ARG A 126 -11.05 -6.23 -5.42
N LEU A 127 -11.33 -6.75 -4.23
CA LEU A 127 -10.66 -7.92 -3.68
C LEU A 127 -11.51 -9.20 -3.73
N ALA A 128 -12.66 -9.18 -4.42
CA ALA A 128 -13.60 -10.32 -4.40
C ALA A 128 -13.12 -11.55 -5.19
N HIS A 129 -12.20 -11.36 -6.14
CA HIS A 129 -11.73 -12.41 -7.05
C HIS A 129 -10.21 -12.63 -6.99
N VAL A 130 -9.58 -12.23 -5.88
CA VAL A 130 -8.15 -12.50 -5.66
C VAL A 130 -7.94 -13.97 -5.34
N THR A 131 -6.78 -14.51 -5.73
CA THR A 131 -6.41 -15.87 -5.32
C THR A 131 -6.17 -15.92 -3.81
N THR A 132 -6.62 -17.00 -3.18
CA THR A 132 -6.30 -17.32 -1.78
C THR A 132 -5.16 -18.33 -1.68
N SER A 133 -4.71 -18.93 -2.78
CA SER A 133 -3.51 -19.78 -2.78
C SER A 133 -2.25 -18.92 -2.76
N HIS A 134 -1.15 -19.54 -2.30
CA HIS A 134 0.19 -18.99 -2.36
C HIS A 134 1.01 -19.69 -3.46
N PRO A 135 2.04 -19.04 -4.05
CA PRO A 135 2.43 -17.63 -3.84
C PRO A 135 1.48 -16.64 -4.53
N ARG A 136 1.61 -15.36 -4.17
CA ARG A 136 0.84 -14.22 -4.70
C ARG A 136 1.74 -13.07 -5.13
N LEU A 137 2.90 -12.90 -4.48
CA LEU A 137 3.87 -11.86 -4.77
C LEU A 137 4.62 -12.23 -6.06
N TRP A 138 4.52 -11.36 -7.07
CA TRP A 138 5.04 -11.50 -8.44
C TRP A 138 4.38 -12.59 -9.31
N MET A 139 4.20 -13.80 -8.79
CA MET A 139 3.57 -14.91 -9.51
C MET A 139 2.51 -15.59 -8.63
N THR A 140 1.40 -15.95 -9.26
CA THR A 140 0.40 -16.88 -8.74
C THR A 140 0.80 -18.32 -9.06
N THR A 141 0.19 -19.31 -8.41
CA THR A 141 0.53 -20.74 -8.58
C THR A 141 0.49 -21.21 -10.04
N ASP A 142 -0.48 -20.76 -10.83
CA ASP A 142 -0.62 -21.03 -12.26
C ASP A 142 0.55 -20.42 -13.07
N ARG A 143 0.85 -19.13 -12.84
CA ARG A 143 1.96 -18.43 -13.51
C ARG A 143 3.33 -19.03 -13.15
N LEU A 144 3.48 -19.52 -11.92
CA LEU A 144 4.67 -20.25 -11.49
C LEU A 144 4.81 -21.57 -12.25
N GLY A 145 3.70 -22.31 -12.44
CA GLY A 145 3.69 -23.54 -13.24
C GLY A 145 4.18 -23.32 -14.67
N ASP A 146 3.65 -22.29 -15.34
CA ASP A 146 4.08 -21.91 -16.69
C ASP A 146 5.55 -21.49 -16.74
N PHE A 147 5.99 -20.69 -15.77
CA PHE A 147 7.38 -20.23 -15.69
C PHE A 147 8.37 -21.39 -15.49
N LYS A 148 8.03 -22.36 -14.64
CA LYS A 148 8.82 -23.58 -14.44
C LYS A 148 8.96 -24.38 -15.72
N ALA A 149 7.86 -24.57 -16.47
CA ALA A 149 7.90 -25.25 -17.75
C ALA A 149 8.81 -24.53 -18.76
N ALA A 150 8.75 -23.20 -18.81
CA ALA A 150 9.60 -22.39 -19.68
C ALA A 150 11.08 -22.47 -19.31
N VAL A 151 11.43 -22.37 -18.03
CA VAL A 151 12.81 -22.48 -17.54
C VAL A 151 13.39 -23.89 -17.75
N ASN A 152 12.58 -24.94 -17.58
CA ASN A 152 13.01 -26.31 -17.84
C ASN A 152 13.30 -26.56 -19.33
N ALA A 153 12.58 -25.88 -20.23
CA ALA A 153 12.82 -25.95 -21.67
C ALA A 153 14.04 -25.10 -22.10
N ASP A 154 14.21 -23.91 -21.51
CA ASP A 154 15.31 -22.99 -21.76
C ASP A 154 15.76 -22.29 -20.46
N PRO A 155 16.90 -22.71 -19.87
CA PRO A 155 17.42 -22.08 -18.64
C PRO A 155 17.77 -20.60 -18.78
N THR A 156 17.84 -20.05 -20.00
CA THR A 156 18.08 -18.62 -20.26
C THR A 156 16.80 -17.81 -20.36
N HIS A 157 15.62 -18.45 -20.31
CA HIS A 157 14.32 -17.79 -20.33
C HIS A 157 14.28 -16.67 -19.30
N CYS A 158 13.93 -15.45 -19.73
CA CYS A 158 13.91 -14.24 -18.89
C CYS A 158 15.22 -14.00 -18.09
N SER A 159 16.37 -14.42 -18.63
CA SER A 159 17.68 -14.36 -17.95
C SER A 159 17.78 -15.17 -16.65
N TRP A 160 16.95 -16.22 -16.51
CA TRP A 160 16.89 -17.04 -15.30
C TRP A 160 18.24 -17.59 -14.86
N SER A 161 19.02 -18.19 -15.76
CA SER A 161 20.34 -18.75 -15.43
C SER A 161 21.27 -17.73 -14.78
N SER A 162 21.29 -16.48 -15.26
CA SER A 162 22.12 -15.42 -14.65
C SER A 162 21.57 -14.97 -13.29
N PHE A 163 20.25 -14.93 -13.10
CA PHE A 163 19.65 -14.65 -11.80
C PHE A 163 19.97 -15.77 -10.80
N TYR A 164 19.79 -17.02 -11.22
CA TYR A 164 20.04 -18.20 -10.41
C TYR A 164 21.52 -18.24 -9.96
N GLU A 165 22.46 -18.12 -10.89
CA GLU A 165 23.89 -18.17 -10.59
C GLU A 165 24.34 -17.02 -9.67
N LYS A 166 23.90 -15.79 -9.93
CA LYS A 166 24.45 -14.59 -9.26
C LYS A 166 23.65 -14.13 -8.06
N SER A 167 22.39 -14.53 -7.94
CA SER A 167 21.47 -13.99 -6.93
C SER A 167 20.81 -15.06 -6.08
N VAL A 168 20.82 -16.34 -6.48
CA VAL A 168 20.27 -17.45 -5.70
C VAL A 168 21.38 -18.26 -5.05
N LEU A 169 22.26 -18.88 -5.86
CA LEU A 169 23.29 -19.81 -5.38
C LEU A 169 24.21 -19.25 -4.28
N PRO A 170 24.64 -17.97 -4.28
CA PRO A 170 25.53 -17.45 -3.25
C PRO A 170 24.98 -17.54 -1.81
N TRP A 171 23.66 -17.69 -1.64
CA TRP A 171 23.02 -17.77 -0.33
C TRP A 171 22.93 -19.20 0.23
N MET A 172 23.23 -20.22 -0.57
CA MET A 172 23.25 -21.61 -0.10
C MET A 172 24.33 -21.82 0.95
N ASP A 173 25.52 -21.27 0.71
CA ASP A 173 26.70 -21.49 1.55
C ASP A 173 26.93 -20.37 2.59
N ARG A 174 26.19 -19.26 2.50
CA ARG A 174 26.35 -18.12 3.41
C ARG A 174 25.60 -18.37 4.71
N ASP A 175 26.26 -18.15 5.85
CA ASP A 175 25.66 -18.30 7.18
C ASP A 175 24.40 -17.45 7.34
N VAL A 176 23.39 -18.02 8.01
CA VAL A 176 22.18 -17.30 8.39
C VAL A 176 22.58 -16.15 9.32
N MET A 177 22.17 -14.94 8.94
CA MET A 177 22.52 -13.74 9.67
C MET A 177 21.78 -13.69 11.02
N PRO A 178 22.47 -13.45 12.14
CA PRO A 178 21.82 -13.23 13.44
C PRO A 178 21.15 -11.85 13.51
N GLU A 179 20.30 -11.65 14.52
CA GLU A 179 19.73 -10.32 14.78
C GLU A 179 20.82 -9.24 14.93
N PRO A 180 20.71 -8.10 14.24
CA PRO A 180 21.66 -7.00 14.42
C PRO A 180 21.74 -6.53 15.88
N ALA A 181 22.94 -6.28 16.40
CA ALA A 181 23.11 -5.82 17.79
C ALA A 181 22.53 -4.41 18.08
N GLY A 182 22.15 -3.64 17.04
CA GLY A 182 21.73 -2.25 17.14
C GLY A 182 22.89 -1.27 17.29
N TYR A 183 22.57 -0.02 17.62
CA TYR A 183 23.55 1.03 17.82
C TYR A 183 24.23 0.94 19.19
N PRO A 184 25.57 1.13 19.27
CA PRO A 184 26.24 1.35 20.54
C PRO A 184 25.59 2.49 21.33
N ASN A 185 25.22 2.22 22.58
CA ASN A 185 24.53 3.15 23.48
C ASN A 185 23.21 3.72 22.93
N HIS A 186 22.57 3.05 21.97
CA HIS A 186 21.38 3.52 21.26
C HIS A 186 21.59 4.86 20.52
N GLN A 187 22.84 5.19 20.18
CA GLN A 187 23.18 6.41 19.45
C GLN A 187 23.38 6.10 17.97
N ARG A 188 22.41 6.53 17.15
CA ARG A 188 22.47 6.35 15.69
C ARG A 188 23.75 6.96 15.12
N THR A 189 24.50 6.17 14.37
CA THR A 189 25.65 6.63 13.57
C THR A 189 25.50 6.19 12.13
N ALA A 190 25.98 7.00 11.17
CA ALA A 190 25.87 6.70 9.75
C ALA A 190 26.50 5.35 9.33
N PRO A 191 27.70 4.96 9.83
CA PRO A 191 28.30 3.68 9.48
C PRO A 191 27.47 2.47 9.94
N VAL A 192 27.01 2.47 11.20
CA VAL A 192 26.18 1.37 11.72
C VAL A 192 24.83 1.33 11.01
N TRP A 193 24.19 2.50 10.84
CA TRP A 193 22.92 2.62 10.10
C TRP A 193 23.01 1.99 8.71
N ARG A 194 24.07 2.34 7.96
CA ARG A 194 24.27 1.87 6.59
C ARG A 194 24.65 0.39 6.52
N GLN A 195 25.55 -0.08 7.38
CA GLN A 195 25.98 -1.47 7.32
C GLN A 195 24.81 -2.41 7.68
N THR A 196 24.10 -2.15 8.78
CA THR A 196 22.94 -2.96 9.17
C THR A 196 21.81 -2.89 8.12
N TYR A 197 21.62 -1.76 7.45
CA TYR A 197 20.73 -1.66 6.29
C TYR A 197 21.13 -2.63 5.17
N ILE A 198 22.43 -2.73 4.86
CA ILE A 198 22.95 -3.63 3.82
C ILE A 198 22.74 -5.08 4.27
N ASP A 199 23.08 -5.40 5.51
CA ASP A 199 22.96 -6.74 6.07
C ASP A 199 21.49 -7.23 6.02
N LEU A 200 20.54 -6.38 6.42
CA LEU A 200 19.11 -6.69 6.34
C LEU A 200 18.58 -6.75 4.90
N GLN A 201 19.17 -5.99 3.98
CA GLN A 201 18.86 -6.08 2.56
C GLN A 201 19.31 -7.42 1.98
N GLU A 202 20.48 -7.91 2.39
CA GLU A 202 21.02 -9.21 2.03
C GLU A 202 20.18 -10.35 2.62
N MET A 203 19.71 -10.23 3.86
CA MET A 203 18.76 -11.19 4.45
C MET A 203 17.48 -11.30 3.60
N TRP A 204 16.91 -10.17 3.17
CA TRP A 204 15.77 -10.20 2.26
C TRP A 204 16.12 -10.89 0.92
N TYR A 205 17.29 -10.62 0.35
CA TYR A 205 17.75 -11.32 -0.85
C TYR A 205 17.86 -12.83 -0.64
N ALA A 206 18.47 -13.27 0.47
CA ALA A 206 18.61 -14.68 0.79
C ALA A 206 17.24 -15.37 0.84
N ILE A 207 16.30 -14.86 1.65
CA ILE A 207 14.96 -15.45 1.79
C ILE A 207 14.22 -15.47 0.46
N ARG A 208 14.11 -14.30 -0.21
CA ARG A 208 13.32 -14.18 -1.44
C ARG A 208 13.91 -15.03 -2.56
N HIS A 209 15.22 -14.93 -2.79
CA HIS A 209 15.85 -15.58 -3.94
C HIS A 209 15.97 -17.09 -3.75
N LEU A 210 16.27 -17.58 -2.54
CA LEU A 210 16.27 -19.01 -2.26
C LEU A 210 14.86 -19.60 -2.35
N ALA A 211 13.84 -18.90 -1.83
CA ALA A 211 12.45 -19.37 -1.94
C ALA A 211 12.01 -19.48 -3.40
N ILE A 212 12.22 -18.42 -4.20
CA ILE A 212 11.93 -18.42 -5.64
C ILE A 212 12.76 -19.49 -6.36
N GLY A 213 14.07 -19.52 -6.13
CA GLY A 213 15.00 -20.49 -6.73
C GLY A 213 14.58 -21.93 -6.48
N GLY A 214 14.26 -22.26 -5.22
CA GLY A 214 13.86 -23.59 -4.81
C GLY A 214 12.52 -24.00 -5.41
N LYS A 215 11.51 -23.11 -5.39
CA LYS A 215 10.20 -23.40 -6.00
C LYS A 215 10.26 -23.54 -7.52
N VAL A 216 11.06 -22.74 -8.21
CA VAL A 216 11.22 -22.83 -9.67
C VAL A 216 11.99 -24.09 -10.08
N THR A 217 13.00 -24.48 -9.31
CA THR A 217 13.84 -25.66 -9.62
C THR A 217 13.38 -26.95 -8.95
N ASP A 218 12.28 -26.94 -8.20
CA ASP A 218 11.82 -28.05 -7.36
C ASP A 218 12.91 -28.59 -6.40
N ASN A 219 13.76 -27.69 -5.90
CA ASN A 219 14.88 -28.03 -5.02
C ASN A 219 14.49 -27.82 -3.55
N ALA A 220 14.21 -28.93 -2.86
CA ALA A 220 13.80 -28.94 -1.45
C ALA A 220 14.91 -28.46 -0.49
N ASP A 221 16.18 -28.71 -0.79
CA ASP A 221 17.29 -28.23 0.05
C ASP A 221 17.38 -26.70 0.01
N MET A 222 17.06 -26.11 -1.14
CA MET A 222 17.04 -24.66 -1.32
C MET A 222 15.86 -23.99 -0.61
N THR A 223 14.66 -24.58 -0.66
CA THR A 223 13.52 -24.06 0.12
C THR A 223 13.72 -24.28 1.62
N ALA A 224 14.35 -25.39 2.03
CA ALA A 224 14.75 -25.60 3.42
C ALA A 224 15.74 -24.53 3.89
N ARG A 225 16.76 -24.20 3.07
CA ARG A 225 17.70 -23.12 3.38
C ARG A 225 17.00 -21.77 3.48
N ALA A 226 16.10 -21.45 2.54
CA ALA A 226 15.29 -20.23 2.61
C ALA A 226 14.47 -20.14 3.91
N LYS A 227 13.91 -21.28 4.35
CA LYS A 227 13.14 -21.39 5.59
C LYS A 227 13.98 -21.12 6.83
N GLU A 228 15.23 -21.59 6.88
CA GLU A 228 16.14 -21.29 7.99
C GLU A 228 16.34 -19.78 8.17
N TRP A 229 16.62 -19.06 7.08
CA TRP A 229 16.72 -17.60 7.10
C TRP A 229 15.42 -16.92 7.52
N LEU A 230 14.28 -17.41 7.03
CA LEU A 230 12.97 -16.86 7.35
C LEU A 230 12.62 -17.02 8.84
N LEU A 231 12.84 -18.20 9.40
CA LEU A 231 12.54 -18.49 10.80
C LEU A 231 13.45 -17.72 11.75
N GLU A 232 14.73 -17.53 11.39
CA GLU A 232 15.62 -16.65 12.14
C GLU A 232 15.05 -15.22 12.15
N ALA A 233 14.74 -14.65 10.99
CA ALA A 233 14.17 -13.29 10.90
C ALA A 233 12.84 -13.14 11.65
N ALA A 234 12.00 -14.19 11.65
CA ALA A 234 10.73 -14.21 12.36
C ALA A 234 10.89 -14.35 13.88
N SER A 235 12.03 -14.83 14.37
CA SER A 235 12.30 -15.00 15.80
C SER A 235 12.62 -13.69 16.52
N TRP A 236 13.03 -12.65 15.77
CA TRP A 236 13.45 -11.37 16.32
C TRP A 236 12.27 -10.57 16.85
N ASP A 237 12.47 -9.89 17.99
CA ASP A 237 11.46 -9.04 18.61
C ASP A 237 10.96 -7.96 17.61
N PRO A 238 9.68 -7.98 17.20
CA PRO A 238 9.11 -6.97 16.31
C PRO A 238 9.34 -5.54 16.78
N MET A 239 9.37 -5.32 18.10
CA MET A 239 9.55 -4.02 18.75
C MET A 239 10.98 -3.79 19.26
N GLY A 240 11.92 -4.67 18.88
CA GLY A 240 13.33 -4.60 19.23
C GLY A 240 14.14 -3.64 18.34
N VAL A 241 15.41 -3.98 18.12
CA VAL A 241 16.39 -3.15 17.39
C VAL A 241 16.09 -3.01 15.90
N THR A 242 15.30 -3.92 15.33
CA THR A 242 14.85 -3.87 13.93
C THR A 242 13.41 -3.35 13.80
N SER A 243 12.85 -2.73 14.84
CA SER A 243 11.53 -2.08 14.79
C SER A 243 11.56 -0.79 13.99
N ARG A 244 10.39 -0.34 13.51
CA ARG A 244 10.28 0.91 12.75
C ARG A 244 10.65 2.11 13.62
N ALA A 245 10.27 2.08 14.89
CA ALA A 245 10.60 3.12 15.86
C ALA A 245 12.12 3.23 16.12
N TYR A 246 12.86 2.12 16.06
CA TYR A 246 14.31 2.14 16.21
C TYR A 246 15.01 2.65 14.94
N THR A 247 14.73 2.03 13.80
CA THR A 247 15.18 2.47 12.47
C THR A 247 14.26 1.89 11.40
N ASP A 248 13.44 2.74 10.82
CA ASP A 248 12.46 2.41 9.77
C ASP A 248 13.05 1.68 8.56
N GLU A 249 14.21 2.11 8.07
CA GLU A 249 14.88 1.47 6.95
C GLU A 249 15.29 0.02 7.26
N TRP A 250 15.58 -0.30 8.52
CA TRP A 250 15.85 -1.67 8.95
C TRP A 250 14.54 -2.47 9.00
N ALA A 251 13.50 -1.91 9.61
CA ALA A 251 12.18 -2.53 9.70
C ALA A 251 11.58 -2.87 8.33
N TYR A 252 11.70 -1.96 7.35
CA TYR A 252 11.17 -2.15 6.00
C TYR A 252 11.75 -3.39 5.31
N ARG A 253 13.04 -3.69 5.55
CA ARG A 253 13.72 -4.87 5.00
C ARG A 253 13.28 -6.14 5.67
N VAL A 254 13.14 -6.13 7.00
CA VAL A 254 12.64 -7.28 7.75
C VAL A 254 11.21 -7.60 7.33
N CYS A 255 10.33 -6.61 7.25
CA CYS A 255 8.95 -6.80 6.77
C CYS A 255 8.90 -7.43 5.39
N ASN A 256 9.70 -6.93 4.44
CA ASN A 256 9.74 -7.49 3.11
C ASN A 256 10.32 -8.92 3.08
N ALA A 257 11.38 -9.17 3.85
CA ALA A 257 11.94 -10.51 3.98
C ALA A 257 10.89 -11.52 4.46
N LEU A 258 10.14 -11.15 5.50
CA LEU A 258 9.03 -11.94 6.04
C LEU A 258 7.90 -12.11 5.02
N ALA A 259 7.45 -11.04 4.35
CA ALA A 259 6.37 -11.11 3.37
C ALA A 259 6.68 -12.05 2.20
N TRP A 260 7.87 -11.92 1.61
CA TRP A 260 8.30 -12.79 0.52
C TRP A 260 8.51 -14.23 0.96
N GLY A 261 9.10 -14.44 2.14
CA GLY A 261 9.30 -15.78 2.69
C GLY A 261 7.98 -16.47 3.03
N TYR A 262 7.08 -15.78 3.74
CA TYR A 262 5.75 -16.31 4.10
C TYR A 262 4.97 -16.72 2.86
N ASP A 263 4.93 -15.86 1.85
CA ASP A 263 4.19 -16.10 0.62
C ASP A 263 4.77 -17.24 -0.22
N TRP A 264 6.09 -17.27 -0.45
CA TRP A 264 6.70 -18.27 -1.33
C TRP A 264 6.97 -19.62 -0.66
N LEU A 265 7.14 -19.65 0.66
CA LEU A 265 7.38 -20.88 1.44
C LEU A 265 6.13 -21.37 2.18
N PHE A 266 4.96 -20.79 1.93
CA PHE A 266 3.72 -21.08 2.66
C PHE A 266 3.44 -22.58 2.85
N ASP A 267 3.59 -23.36 1.77
CA ASP A 267 3.39 -24.82 1.76
C ASP A 267 4.57 -25.63 2.33
N ASP A 268 5.78 -25.04 2.40
CA ASP A 268 6.98 -25.67 2.99
C ASP A 268 7.06 -25.47 4.52
N LEU A 269 6.31 -24.50 5.04
CA LEU A 269 6.15 -24.24 6.46
C LEU A 269 5.14 -25.21 7.07
N SER A 270 5.44 -25.72 8.26
CA SER A 270 4.43 -26.32 9.13
C SER A 270 3.46 -25.26 9.65
N GLU A 271 2.35 -25.69 10.23
CA GLU A 271 1.36 -24.77 10.80
C GLU A 271 1.94 -23.88 11.91
N ALA A 272 2.78 -24.45 12.79
CA ALA A 272 3.44 -23.69 13.85
C ALA A 272 4.48 -22.71 13.30
N GLU A 273 5.21 -23.09 12.24
CA GLU A 273 6.13 -22.19 11.56
C GLU A 273 5.37 -21.06 10.84
N ARG A 274 4.23 -21.36 10.19
CA ARG A 274 3.35 -20.34 9.58
C ARG A 274 2.83 -19.35 10.63
N GLU A 275 2.36 -19.82 11.78
CA GLU A 275 1.91 -18.94 12.88
C GLU A 275 3.04 -18.02 13.34
N THR A 276 4.24 -18.58 13.53
CA THR A 276 5.43 -17.80 13.95
C THR A 276 5.73 -16.67 12.97
N VAL A 277 5.83 -17.00 11.68
CA VAL A 277 6.15 -16.02 10.63
C VAL A 277 5.01 -14.99 10.47
N ARG A 278 3.75 -15.45 10.48
CA ARG A 278 2.58 -14.59 10.35
C ARG A 278 2.49 -13.60 11.50
N ALA A 279 2.67 -14.04 12.75
CA ALA A 279 2.61 -13.16 13.91
C ALA A 279 3.68 -12.05 13.84
N ALA A 280 4.92 -12.40 13.47
CA ALA A 280 5.99 -11.43 13.27
C ALA A 280 5.70 -10.46 12.10
N LEU A 281 5.23 -10.98 10.96
CA LEU A 281 4.89 -10.17 9.78
C LEU A 281 3.74 -9.20 10.09
N LEU A 282 2.68 -9.68 10.73
CA LEU A 282 1.50 -8.88 11.08
C LEU A 282 1.87 -7.77 12.09
N ALA A 283 2.59 -8.10 13.15
CA ALA A 283 3.01 -7.11 14.16
C ALA A 283 3.85 -5.98 13.55
N ARG A 284 4.80 -6.30 12.67
CA ARG A 284 5.65 -5.30 12.01
C ARG A 284 4.91 -4.52 10.92
N THR A 285 3.97 -5.17 10.22
CA THR A 285 3.11 -4.50 9.23
C THR A 285 2.20 -3.49 9.90
N ARG A 286 1.62 -3.84 11.07
CA ARG A 286 0.79 -2.95 11.88
C ARG A 286 1.54 -1.69 12.31
N ASP A 287 2.75 -1.82 12.86
CA ASP A 287 3.57 -0.65 13.27
C ASP A 287 3.86 0.30 12.08
N ILE A 288 4.06 -0.23 10.87
CA ILE A 288 4.23 0.59 9.66
C ILE A 288 2.90 1.23 9.23
N ALA A 289 1.80 0.49 9.30
CA ALA A 289 0.47 0.97 8.90
C ALA A 289 0.00 2.10 9.83
N GLU A 290 0.04 1.89 11.15
CA GLU A 290 -0.29 2.89 12.17
C GLU A 290 0.57 4.15 12.00
N HIS A 291 1.86 3.99 11.70
CA HIS A 291 2.72 5.14 11.42
C HIS A 291 2.26 5.92 10.18
N ALA A 292 2.03 5.24 9.05
CA ALA A 292 1.70 5.91 7.80
C ALA A 292 0.28 6.51 7.81
N ILE A 293 -0.68 5.80 8.39
CA ILE A 293 -2.11 6.12 8.35
C ILE A 293 -2.50 7.03 9.51
N ASP A 294 -2.11 6.71 10.74
CA ASP A 294 -2.64 7.39 11.93
C ASP A 294 -1.71 8.47 12.46
N ASN A 295 -0.40 8.22 12.44
CA ASN A 295 0.59 9.15 13.01
C ASN A 295 1.02 10.22 11.99
N ALA A 296 1.47 9.80 10.81
CA ALA A 296 1.88 10.69 9.72
C ALA A 296 0.67 11.25 8.96
N LYS A 297 -0.46 10.52 8.99
CA LYS A 297 -1.71 10.87 8.28
C LYS A 297 -1.44 11.29 6.84
N ILE A 298 -0.76 10.45 6.05
CA ILE A 298 -0.30 10.84 4.69
C ILE A 298 -1.47 11.16 3.74
N HIS A 299 -2.69 10.75 4.05
CA HIS A 299 -3.91 11.18 3.36
C HIS A 299 -4.33 12.64 3.67
N LEU A 300 -3.71 13.26 4.67
CA LEU A 300 -3.81 14.68 4.99
C LEU A 300 -2.48 15.41 4.74
N PHE A 301 -1.36 14.87 5.24
CA PHE A 301 -0.01 15.45 5.12
C PHE A 301 0.88 14.56 4.23
N PRO A 302 0.73 14.61 2.90
CA PRO A 302 1.34 13.62 2.02
C PRO A 302 2.87 13.79 1.88
N TYR A 303 3.46 14.88 2.40
CA TYR A 303 4.87 15.21 2.20
C TYR A 303 5.85 14.48 3.14
N ASP A 304 5.43 13.41 3.82
CA ASP A 304 6.33 12.50 4.52
C ASP A 304 6.89 11.44 3.54
N SER A 305 8.15 11.60 3.16
CA SER A 305 8.80 10.75 2.16
C SER A 305 8.88 9.28 2.59
N HIS A 306 9.12 9.00 3.86
CA HIS A 306 9.31 7.63 4.34
C HIS A 306 7.97 6.92 4.51
N ALA A 307 6.96 7.61 5.07
CA ALA A 307 5.61 7.07 5.18
C ALA A 307 4.96 6.83 3.80
N VAL A 308 5.13 7.75 2.84
CA VAL A 308 4.64 7.53 1.46
C VAL A 308 5.36 6.35 0.80
N ARG A 309 6.69 6.27 0.93
CA ARG A 309 7.46 5.17 0.33
C ARG A 309 7.08 3.82 0.96
N SER A 310 6.80 3.78 2.26
CA SER A 310 6.44 2.53 2.95
C SER A 310 5.12 1.93 2.48
N VAL A 311 4.21 2.71 1.90
CA VAL A 311 2.96 2.20 1.30
C VAL A 311 3.30 1.18 0.20
N SER A 312 4.03 1.59 -0.83
CA SER A 312 4.40 0.70 -1.94
C SER A 312 5.47 -0.31 -1.55
N LEU A 313 6.46 0.10 -0.75
CA LEU A 313 7.61 -0.74 -0.41
C LEU A 313 7.23 -1.85 0.58
N CYS A 314 6.33 -1.59 1.53
CA CYS A 314 6.06 -2.52 2.64
C CYS A 314 4.58 -2.90 2.72
N LEU A 315 3.66 -1.94 2.83
CA LEU A 315 2.25 -2.25 3.10
C LEU A 315 1.64 -3.09 1.99
N VAL A 316 1.85 -2.73 0.71
CA VAL A 316 1.32 -3.52 -0.42
C VAL A 316 1.80 -4.97 -0.39
N PRO A 317 3.11 -5.30 -0.43
CA PRO A 317 3.54 -6.69 -0.43
C PRO A 317 3.18 -7.45 0.87
N CYS A 318 3.28 -6.81 2.03
CA CYS A 318 2.91 -7.45 3.30
C CYS A 318 1.42 -7.79 3.36
N CYS A 319 0.55 -6.85 2.97
CA CYS A 319 -0.89 -7.07 3.02
C CYS A 319 -1.34 -8.10 1.97
N ILE A 320 -0.72 -8.17 0.79
CA ILE A 320 -0.99 -9.23 -0.18
C ILE A 320 -0.63 -10.61 0.41
N ALA A 321 0.53 -10.71 1.08
CA ALA A 321 0.97 -11.95 1.71
C ALA A 321 0.09 -12.37 2.90
N LEU A 322 -0.48 -11.41 3.63
CA LEU A 322 -1.36 -11.66 4.80
C LEU A 322 -2.84 -11.79 4.45
N LEU A 323 -3.27 -11.43 3.22
CA LEU A 323 -4.68 -11.27 2.89
C LEU A 323 -5.48 -12.56 3.16
N GLY A 324 -6.41 -12.49 4.12
CA GLY A 324 -7.28 -13.61 4.52
C GLY A 324 -6.68 -14.53 5.58
N ASP A 325 -5.46 -14.26 6.04
CA ASP A 325 -4.75 -15.05 7.05
C ASP A 325 -4.65 -14.32 8.41
N ASP A 326 -5.01 -13.04 8.48
CA ASP A 326 -5.11 -12.28 9.73
C ASP A 326 -6.54 -12.30 10.29
N GLY A 327 -6.66 -12.51 11.61
CA GLY A 327 -7.96 -12.79 12.25
C GLY A 327 -8.96 -11.63 12.24
N ASP A 328 -8.47 -10.39 12.10
CA ASP A 328 -9.25 -9.16 12.20
C ASP A 328 -9.42 -8.42 10.86
N ASP A 329 -8.99 -9.02 9.73
CA ASP A 329 -9.03 -8.42 8.38
C ASP A 329 -8.32 -7.05 8.28
N GLU A 330 -7.41 -6.71 9.19
CA GLU A 330 -6.61 -5.49 9.17
C GLU A 330 -5.77 -5.37 7.89
N ALA A 331 -5.19 -6.48 7.42
CA ALA A 331 -4.42 -6.50 6.18
C ALA A 331 -5.28 -6.13 4.97
N ARG A 332 -6.56 -6.52 4.96
CA ARG A 332 -7.52 -6.15 3.92
C ARG A 332 -7.76 -4.65 3.91
N ASP A 333 -7.93 -4.05 5.08
CA ASP A 333 -8.18 -2.61 5.21
C ASP A 333 -6.95 -1.77 4.84
N TRP A 334 -5.75 -2.18 5.28
CA TRP A 334 -4.50 -1.52 4.90
C TRP A 334 -4.21 -1.67 3.40
N LEU A 335 -4.56 -2.79 2.78
CA LEU A 335 -4.43 -2.97 1.33
C LEU A 335 -5.39 -2.06 0.56
N ASN A 336 -6.64 -1.94 1.01
CA ASN A 336 -7.61 -1.01 0.42
C ASN A 336 -7.12 0.44 0.52
N TYR A 337 -6.67 0.86 1.72
CA TYR A 337 -6.06 2.17 1.91
C TYR A 337 -4.87 2.38 0.97
N SER A 338 -3.95 1.42 0.90
CA SER A 338 -2.74 1.52 0.09
C SER A 338 -3.06 1.71 -1.39
N ILE A 339 -3.99 0.93 -1.95
CA ILE A 339 -4.41 1.05 -3.34
C ILE A 339 -5.09 2.41 -3.57
N GLU A 340 -6.02 2.82 -2.70
CA GLU A 340 -6.73 4.08 -2.88
C GLU A 340 -5.78 5.28 -2.77
N PHE A 341 -4.86 5.26 -1.82
CA PHE A 341 -3.84 6.29 -1.63
C PHE A 341 -2.97 6.41 -2.89
N LEU A 342 -2.48 5.27 -3.41
CA LEU A 342 -1.64 5.23 -4.61
C LEU A 342 -2.37 5.68 -5.88
N MET A 343 -3.69 5.49 -5.96
CA MET A 343 -4.50 5.87 -7.11
C MET A 343 -5.08 7.28 -7.04
N THR A 344 -5.04 7.93 -5.87
CA THR A 344 -5.73 9.21 -5.63
C THR A 344 -4.80 10.32 -5.16
N VAL A 345 -3.98 10.06 -4.14
CA VAL A 345 -3.13 11.08 -3.49
C VAL A 345 -1.70 11.01 -4.00
N TYR A 346 -1.24 9.82 -4.40
CA TYR A 346 0.12 9.64 -4.87
C TYR A 346 0.34 10.26 -6.27
N SER A 347 1.43 10.98 -6.54
CA SER A 347 2.48 11.39 -5.60
C SER A 347 2.38 12.90 -5.34
N PRO A 348 2.53 13.37 -4.10
CA PRO A 348 2.66 14.80 -3.81
C PRO A 348 3.94 15.42 -4.41
N TRP A 349 4.88 14.58 -4.85
CA TRP A 349 6.13 14.98 -5.49
C TRP A 349 6.07 14.92 -7.02
N GLY A 350 5.02 14.30 -7.57
CA GLY A 350 4.78 14.29 -9.00
C GLY A 350 4.32 15.67 -9.41
N MET A 351 5.22 16.51 -9.92
CA MET A 351 4.75 17.71 -10.60
C MET A 351 3.92 17.27 -11.81
N GLN A 352 2.69 17.76 -11.91
CA GLN A 352 2.03 17.93 -13.22
C GLN A 352 2.85 18.99 -13.97
N THR A 353 4.00 18.61 -14.51
CA THR A 353 4.76 19.51 -15.37
C THR A 353 3.96 19.66 -16.66
N VAL A 354 3.38 20.84 -16.82
CA VAL A 354 3.31 21.51 -18.13
C VAL A 354 4.65 21.26 -18.84
N ALA A 355 4.57 20.71 -20.05
CA ALA A 355 5.68 20.20 -20.85
C ALA A 355 6.98 21.00 -20.70
N GLY A 356 8.03 20.38 -20.17
CA GLY A 356 9.41 20.88 -20.16
C GLY A 356 10.36 19.94 -19.42
N PRO A 357 11.58 19.67 -19.94
CA PRO A 357 12.43 18.64 -19.38
C PRO A 357 13.12 19.15 -18.11
N ARG A 358 12.85 18.52 -16.96
CA ARG A 358 13.77 18.58 -15.81
C ARG A 358 14.26 17.18 -15.47
N ALA A 359 15.56 17.00 -15.62
CA ALA A 359 16.29 15.84 -15.16
C ALA A 359 16.26 15.76 -13.61
N PRO A 360 16.31 14.55 -13.03
CA PRO A 360 16.33 14.39 -11.58
C PRO A 360 17.71 14.72 -11.02
N THR A 361 17.77 15.64 -10.06
CA THR A 361 18.92 15.79 -9.17
C THR A 361 18.73 14.84 -7.99
N THR A 362 19.55 13.80 -7.94
CA THR A 362 19.76 12.94 -6.77
C THR A 362 20.48 13.72 -5.67
N GLY A 363 19.94 13.69 -4.46
CA GLY A 363 20.59 14.14 -3.22
C GLY A 363 20.40 13.09 -2.15
#